data_AF-X1KP20-F1
#
_entry.id   AF-X1KP20-F1
#
_cell.length_a   1.000
_cell.length_b   1.000
_cell.length_c   1.000
_cell.angle_alpha   90.00
_cell.angle_beta   90.00
_cell.angle_gamma   90.00
#
_symmetry.space_group_name_H-M   'P 1'
#
loop_
_entity.id
_entity.type
_entity.pdbx_description
1 polymer ?
#
loop_
_entity_poly.entity_id
_entity_poly.type
_entity_poly.pdbx_seq_one_letter_code
_entity_poly.pdbx_strand_id
1 'polypeptide(L)'
;GSKSVGRLPAFTPMRMGGLESEVTDETTAILLESANFDRATIRRGARHFQLPSEASLRFEKGLSRELPLVALKRATRLFHELAHGKVAKGVMDVYPGKMKPEGILISAEEVKRLSGLDVGIDEIVRVLTSLGFECRQISVPLQALVFSPYWRSDINCAVDLVEEVVRIIGYDKIPATMLSATLPGREPRPRLELREKIRGIMVGLGFQEVLTYSLTSLEKLRKLAIELEPEALKVANPMTKEQEYLRPNLRTGLLVALAQNQKVEPG
;
A
#
# COMPACT_ATOMS: atom_id res chain seq x y z
N GLY A 1 22.65 5.47 -49.81
CA GLY A 1 21.66 4.53 -49.29
C GLY A 1 21.94 4.28 -47.82
N SER A 2 21.28 5.02 -46.93
CA SER A 2 21.44 4.94 -45.49
C SER A 2 20.69 3.74 -44.93
N LYS A 3 21.40 2.76 -44.38
CA LYS A 3 20.79 1.74 -43.52
C LYS A 3 20.84 2.25 -42.08
N SER A 4 19.68 2.66 -41.60
CA SER A 4 19.37 2.91 -40.19
C SER A 4 19.57 1.62 -39.40
N VAL A 5 20.68 1.50 -38.69
CA VAL A 5 20.84 0.49 -37.64
C VAL A 5 20.16 1.05 -36.41
N GLY A 6 18.93 0.63 -36.16
CA GLY A 6 18.24 0.88 -34.90
C GLY A 6 19.05 0.25 -33.77
N ARG A 7 19.58 1.07 -32.86
CA ARG A 7 20.24 0.61 -31.64
C ARG A 7 19.24 -0.22 -30.83
N LEU A 8 19.67 -1.41 -30.43
CA LEU A 8 19.04 -2.22 -29.38
C LEU A 8 18.88 -1.36 -28.11
N PRO A 9 17.86 -1.62 -27.27
CA PRO A 9 17.61 -0.77 -26.12
C PRO A 9 18.81 -0.88 -25.16
N ALA A 10 19.59 0.21 -25.05
CA ALA A 10 20.69 0.35 -24.10
C ALA A 10 20.24 0.19 -22.62
N PHE A 11 18.93 0.11 -22.40
CA PHE A 11 18.29 0.21 -21.11
C PHE A 11 16.98 -0.57 -21.14
N THR A 12 16.85 -1.61 -20.30
CA THR A 12 15.51 -2.03 -19.86
C THR A 12 15.12 -1.04 -18.78
N PRO A 13 14.06 -0.24 -18.95
CA PRO A 13 13.87 0.87 -18.06
C PRO A 13 13.85 0.42 -16.59
N MET A 14 14.87 0.90 -15.86
CA MET A 14 14.74 1.32 -14.47
C MET A 14 14.65 0.19 -13.44
N ARG A 15 15.36 -0.93 -13.69
CA ARG A 15 15.55 -1.99 -12.68
C ARG A 15 16.97 -2.48 -12.54
N MET A 16 17.69 -2.59 -13.65
CA MET A 16 19.12 -2.89 -13.75
C MET A 16 19.68 -2.12 -14.95
N GLY A 17 20.94 -1.69 -14.86
CA GLY A 17 21.64 -1.13 -16.01
C GLY A 17 21.82 -2.20 -17.09
N GLY A 18 21.89 -1.78 -18.36
CA GLY A 18 22.29 -2.69 -19.43
C GLY A 18 23.78 -2.99 -19.33
N LEU A 19 24.17 -4.24 -19.65
CA LEU A 19 25.56 -4.71 -19.62
C LEU A 19 26.49 -3.82 -20.46
N GLU A 20 26.00 -3.30 -21.60
CA GLU A 20 26.78 -2.42 -22.50
C GLU A 20 27.10 -1.04 -21.90
N SER A 21 26.44 -0.67 -20.80
CA SER A 21 26.53 0.65 -20.15
C SER A 21 27.02 0.59 -18.70
N GLU A 22 27.43 -0.59 -18.24
CA GLU A 22 27.90 -0.80 -16.87
C GLU A 22 29.27 -0.15 -16.65
N VAL A 23 29.48 0.39 -15.45
CA VAL A 23 30.78 0.95 -15.05
C VAL A 23 31.72 -0.21 -14.72
N THR A 24 32.84 -0.27 -15.42
CA THR A 24 33.94 -1.22 -15.19
C THR A 24 35.18 -0.52 -14.61
N ASP A 25 36.18 -1.30 -14.23
CA ASP A 25 37.48 -0.77 -13.74
C ASP A 25 38.21 0.10 -14.77
N GLU A 26 37.89 -0.03 -16.05
CA GLU A 26 38.47 0.76 -17.16
C GLU A 26 37.73 2.09 -17.39
N THR A 27 36.64 2.36 -16.66
CA THR A 27 35.77 3.51 -16.92
C THR A 27 36.41 4.82 -16.49
N THR A 28 36.67 5.70 -17.46
CA THR A 28 37.26 7.03 -17.20
C THR A 28 36.24 8.17 -17.20
N ALA A 29 35.05 7.93 -17.73
CA ALA A 29 33.99 8.93 -17.85
C ALA A 29 32.64 8.30 -17.53
N ILE A 30 31.86 8.98 -16.69
CA ILE A 30 30.54 8.53 -16.27
C ILE A 30 29.48 9.58 -16.60
N LEU A 31 28.30 9.10 -16.99
CA LEU A 31 27.09 9.91 -17.06
C LEU A 31 26.21 9.52 -15.86
N LEU A 32 25.88 10.50 -15.01
CA LEU A 32 25.01 10.26 -13.85
C LEU A 32 23.55 10.50 -14.23
N GLU A 33 22.76 9.43 -14.21
CA GLU A 33 21.31 9.49 -14.32
C GLU A 33 20.68 9.64 -12.94
N SER A 34 19.82 10.65 -12.78
CA SER A 34 18.97 10.80 -11.60
C SER A 34 17.59 11.19 -12.09
N ALA A 35 16.63 10.29 -11.92
CA ALA A 35 15.33 10.39 -12.55
C ALA A 35 14.20 9.96 -11.60
N ASN A 36 12.97 10.30 -11.97
CA ASN A 36 11.76 9.87 -11.28
C ASN A 36 10.82 9.24 -12.31
N PHE A 37 10.26 8.08 -11.95
CA PHE A 37 9.54 7.21 -12.86
C PHE A 37 8.14 6.89 -12.37
N ASP A 38 7.25 6.52 -13.30
CA ASP A 38 5.90 6.11 -12.95
C ASP A 38 5.92 4.84 -12.08
N ARG A 39 5.45 4.99 -10.84
CA ARG A 39 5.41 3.91 -9.84
C ARG A 39 4.69 2.66 -10.34
N ALA A 40 3.62 2.82 -11.13
CA ALA A 40 2.81 1.71 -11.58
C ALA A 40 3.54 0.88 -12.64
N THR A 41 4.26 1.55 -13.55
CA THR A 41 5.10 0.94 -14.58
C THR A 41 6.27 0.19 -13.95
N ILE A 42 6.96 0.80 -12.98
CA ILE A 42 8.04 0.11 -12.24
C ILE A 42 7.49 -1.14 -11.55
N ARG A 43 6.39 -1.01 -10.78
CA ARG A 43 5.80 -2.12 -10.01
C ARG A 43 5.30 -3.27 -10.87
N ARG A 44 4.61 -2.97 -11.98
CA ARG A 44 4.13 -4.01 -12.92
C ARG A 44 5.31 -4.73 -13.53
N GLY A 45 6.29 -3.96 -13.95
CA GLY A 45 7.52 -4.50 -14.47
C GLY A 45 8.23 -5.42 -13.46
N ALA A 46 8.51 -4.94 -12.24
CA ALA A 46 9.35 -5.65 -11.27
C ALA A 46 8.79 -7.04 -10.96
N ARG A 47 7.47 -7.11 -10.81
CA ARG A 47 6.73 -8.35 -10.62
C ARG A 47 6.74 -9.24 -11.87
N HIS A 48 6.56 -8.68 -13.06
CA HIS A 48 6.54 -9.45 -14.31
C HIS A 48 7.85 -10.20 -14.56
N PHE A 49 8.98 -9.54 -14.33
CA PHE A 49 10.30 -10.16 -14.55
C PHE A 49 10.89 -10.82 -13.29
N GLN A 50 10.23 -10.72 -12.14
CA GLN A 50 10.71 -11.25 -10.85
C GLN A 50 12.10 -10.75 -10.46
N LEU A 51 12.39 -9.48 -10.75
CA LEU A 51 13.67 -8.83 -10.47
C LEU A 51 13.45 -7.64 -9.53
N PRO A 52 13.23 -7.87 -8.22
CA PRO A 52 13.22 -6.80 -7.24
C PRO A 52 14.64 -6.26 -7.05
N SER A 53 14.80 -4.95 -7.06
CA SER A 53 16.03 -4.27 -6.69
C SER A 53 15.76 -3.18 -5.67
N GLU A 54 16.80 -2.75 -4.95
CA GLU A 54 16.75 -1.60 -4.06
C GLU A 54 16.23 -0.34 -4.77
N ALA A 55 16.60 -0.15 -6.03
CA ALA A 55 16.09 0.94 -6.86
C ALA A 55 14.60 0.77 -7.17
N SER A 56 14.17 -0.41 -7.64
CA SER A 56 12.76 -0.64 -7.97
C SER A 56 11.86 -0.45 -6.74
N LEU A 57 12.27 -0.97 -5.58
CA LEU A 57 11.53 -0.82 -4.32
C LEU A 57 11.32 0.66 -3.93
N ARG A 58 12.32 1.51 -4.13
CA ARG A 58 12.21 2.95 -3.86
C ARG A 58 11.26 3.65 -4.83
N PHE A 59 11.39 3.37 -6.13
CA PHE A 59 10.50 3.96 -7.14
C PHE A 59 9.05 3.50 -6.99
N GLU A 60 8.80 2.25 -6.58
CA GLU A 60 7.45 1.74 -6.32
C GLU A 60 6.72 2.50 -5.21
N LYS A 61 7.46 3.02 -4.22
CA LYS A 61 6.90 3.81 -3.11
C LYS A 61 6.54 5.25 -3.52
N GLY A 62 6.92 5.67 -4.73
CA GLY A 62 6.70 7.03 -5.21
C GLY A 62 7.68 8.01 -4.58
N LEU A 63 8.80 8.25 -5.28
CA LEU A 63 9.75 9.27 -4.86
C LEU A 63 9.23 10.66 -5.22
N SER A 64 9.69 11.66 -4.47
CA SER A 64 9.41 13.06 -4.78
C SER A 64 10.01 13.48 -6.12
N ARG A 65 9.29 14.34 -6.84
CA ARG A 65 9.74 14.86 -8.14
C ARG A 65 10.90 15.85 -8.02
N GLU A 66 11.11 16.46 -6.85
CA GLU A 66 12.22 17.39 -6.62
C GLU A 66 13.49 16.67 -6.13
N LEU A 67 13.38 15.41 -5.69
CA LEU A 67 14.51 14.62 -5.18
C LEU A 67 15.62 14.37 -6.23
N PRO A 68 15.35 14.12 -7.52
CA PRO A 68 16.38 13.78 -8.50
C PRO A 68 17.51 14.80 -8.60
N LEU A 69 17.18 16.10 -8.63
CA LEU A 69 18.18 17.16 -8.74
C LEU A 69 19.05 17.26 -7.47
N VAL A 70 18.44 17.10 -6.29
CA VAL A 70 19.14 17.10 -5.01
C VAL A 70 20.11 15.92 -4.93
N ALA A 71 19.63 14.73 -5.28
CA ALA A 71 20.41 13.50 -5.29
C ALA A 71 21.57 13.57 -6.29
N LEU A 72 21.34 14.09 -7.50
CA LEU A 72 22.36 14.26 -8.54
C LEU A 72 23.49 15.16 -8.04
N LYS A 73 23.17 16.34 -7.48
CA LYS A 73 24.18 17.26 -6.94
C LYS A 73 25.00 16.61 -5.82
N ARG A 74 24.34 15.85 -4.93
CA ARG A 74 25.04 15.14 -3.85
C ARG A 74 25.96 14.06 -4.39
N ALA A 75 25.49 13.24 -5.33
CA ALA A 75 26.30 12.20 -5.96
C ALA A 75 27.51 12.80 -6.68
N THR A 76 27.31 13.82 -7.53
CA THR A 76 28.39 14.52 -8.23
C THR A 76 29.45 15.07 -7.28
N ARG A 77 29.03 15.65 -6.15
CA ARG A 77 29.95 16.11 -5.11
C ARG A 77 30.77 14.95 -4.51
N LEU A 78 30.14 13.82 -4.22
CA LEU A 78 30.83 12.64 -3.70
C LEU A 78 31.82 12.06 -4.70
N PHE A 79 31.48 12.00 -6.00
CA PHE A 79 32.41 11.58 -7.04
C PHE A 79 33.62 12.51 -7.15
N HIS A 80 33.41 13.82 -6.99
CA HIS A 80 34.51 14.78 -6.96
C HIS A 80 35.42 14.57 -5.74
N GLU A 81 34.83 14.38 -4.55
CA GLU A 81 35.56 14.24 -3.29
C GLU A 81 36.31 12.89 -3.19
N LEU A 82 35.70 11.80 -3.67
CA LEU A 82 36.21 10.43 -3.46
C LEU A 82 36.97 9.86 -4.65
N ALA A 83 36.53 10.15 -5.87
CA ALA A 83 37.15 9.63 -7.10
C ALA A 83 38.01 10.69 -7.81
N HIS A 84 38.14 11.89 -7.23
CA HIS A 84 38.85 13.03 -7.80
C HIS A 84 38.41 13.38 -9.24
N GLY A 85 37.15 13.04 -9.56
CA GLY A 85 36.58 13.26 -10.89
C GLY A 85 36.43 14.74 -11.21
N LYS A 86 36.62 15.10 -12.49
CA LYS A 86 36.37 16.45 -12.99
C LYS A 86 34.89 16.60 -13.34
N VAL A 87 34.19 17.47 -12.61
CA VAL A 87 32.76 17.73 -12.85
C VAL A 87 32.57 18.59 -14.10
N ALA A 88 31.74 18.12 -15.03
CA ALA A 88 31.34 18.90 -16.21
C ALA A 88 30.43 20.08 -15.83
N LYS A 89 30.44 21.14 -16.64
CA LYS A 89 29.56 22.29 -16.44
C LYS A 89 28.18 22.01 -17.04
N GLY A 90 27.13 22.27 -16.26
CA GLY A 90 25.74 22.16 -16.70
C GLY A 90 25.04 20.89 -16.22
N VAL A 91 23.70 20.95 -16.21
CA VAL A 91 22.81 19.82 -15.90
C VAL A 91 21.70 19.84 -16.93
N MET A 92 21.40 18.68 -17.52
CA MET A 92 20.22 18.51 -18.35
C MET A 92 19.05 18.05 -17.46
N ASP A 93 18.06 18.92 -17.28
CA ASP A 93 16.85 18.64 -16.50
C ASP A 93 15.62 18.68 -17.40
N VAL A 94 15.00 17.52 -17.62
CA VAL A 94 13.80 17.36 -18.44
C VAL A 94 12.62 17.11 -17.51
N TYR A 95 11.88 18.17 -17.18
CA TYR A 95 10.76 18.14 -16.24
C TYR A 95 9.44 18.59 -16.89
N PRO A 96 8.81 17.74 -17.70
CA PRO A 96 7.53 18.05 -18.32
C PRO A 96 6.42 18.18 -17.25
N GLY A 97 5.61 19.24 -17.35
CA GLY A 97 4.48 19.45 -16.43
C GLY A 97 4.88 19.85 -15.01
N LYS A 98 6.01 20.55 -14.83
CA LYS A 98 6.44 21.07 -13.53
C LYS A 98 5.33 21.89 -12.87
N MET A 99 4.86 21.42 -11.72
CA MET A 99 3.86 22.11 -10.90
C MET A 99 4.55 22.89 -9.79
N LYS A 100 3.95 24.02 -9.40
CA LYS A 100 4.38 24.74 -8.20
C LYS A 100 3.84 24.01 -6.97
N PRO A 101 4.58 24.00 -5.84
CA PRO A 101 4.04 23.49 -4.59
C PRO A 101 2.75 24.25 -4.22
N GLU A 102 1.67 23.52 -4.00
CA GLU A 102 0.42 24.08 -3.52
C GLU A 102 0.42 24.06 -1.99
N GLY A 103 -0.04 25.15 -1.40
CA GLY A 103 -0.20 25.25 0.05
C GLY A 103 -1.49 24.57 0.48
N ILE A 104 -1.41 23.80 1.55
CA ILE A 104 -2.56 23.13 2.17
C ILE A 104 -3.04 23.99 3.34
N LEU A 105 -4.33 24.34 3.32
CA LEU A 105 -4.94 25.09 4.40
C LEU A 105 -5.23 24.15 5.58
N ILE A 106 -4.82 24.55 6.78
CA ILE A 106 -5.18 23.88 8.04
C ILE A 106 -5.74 24.89 9.03
N SER A 107 -6.75 24.47 9.80
CA SER A 107 -7.33 25.26 10.88
C SER A 107 -7.31 24.50 12.19
N ALA A 108 -7.28 25.24 13.32
CA ALA A 108 -7.42 24.64 14.64
C ALA A 108 -8.76 23.91 14.80
N GLU A 109 -9.83 24.44 14.20
CA GLU A 109 -11.14 23.82 14.18
C GLU A 109 -11.12 22.46 13.45
N GLU A 110 -10.42 22.35 12.32
CA GLU A 110 -10.34 21.10 11.57
C GLU A 110 -9.57 20.02 12.34
N VAL A 111 -8.48 20.41 13.02
CA VAL A 111 -7.75 19.53 13.94
C VAL A 111 -8.68 19.03 15.05
N LYS A 112 -9.43 19.92 15.68
CA LYS A 112 -10.39 19.57 16.73
C LYS A 112 -11.52 18.69 16.22
N ARG A 113 -12.06 18.98 15.03
CA ARG A 113 -13.15 18.22 14.41
C ARG A 113 -12.74 16.78 14.07
N LEU A 114 -11.52 16.59 13.55
CA LEU A 114 -11.03 15.28 13.12
C LEU A 114 -10.44 14.45 14.27
N SER A 115 -9.76 15.09 15.22
CA SER A 115 -9.03 14.39 16.29
C SER A 115 -9.66 14.50 17.68
N GLY A 116 -10.57 15.44 17.91
CA GLY A 116 -11.09 15.76 19.24
C GLY A 116 -10.11 16.54 20.13
N LEU A 117 -8.86 16.77 19.68
CA LEU A 117 -7.87 17.52 20.43
C LEU A 117 -8.14 19.03 20.36
N ASP A 118 -8.12 19.71 21.51
CA ASP A 118 -8.26 21.17 21.57
C ASP A 118 -6.87 21.82 21.51
N VAL A 119 -6.40 22.06 20.28
CA VAL A 119 -5.03 22.54 20.02
C VAL A 119 -5.10 23.88 19.31
N GLY A 120 -4.40 24.89 19.87
CA GLY A 120 -4.30 26.21 19.26
C GLY A 120 -3.47 26.21 17.96
N ILE A 121 -3.74 27.18 17.08
CA ILE A 121 -3.03 27.29 15.79
C ILE A 121 -1.51 27.46 15.96
N ASP A 122 -1.06 28.14 17.00
CA ASP A 122 0.38 28.35 17.27
C ASP A 122 1.10 27.04 17.60
N GLU A 123 0.43 26.12 18.31
CA GLU A 123 0.96 24.80 18.60
C GLU A 123 0.97 23.91 17.35
N ILE A 124 -0.09 23.96 16.54
CA ILE A 124 -0.14 23.28 15.24
C ILE A 124 1.02 23.72 14.35
N VAL A 125 1.23 25.04 14.22
CA VAL A 125 2.32 25.61 13.42
C VAL A 125 3.69 25.21 13.98
N ARG A 126 3.87 25.24 15.31
CA ARG A 126 5.12 24.80 15.96
C ARG A 126 5.45 23.35 15.63
N VAL A 127 4.46 22.45 15.76
CA VAL A 127 4.61 21.03 15.47
C VAL A 127 4.98 20.81 14.00
N LEU A 128 4.21 21.37 13.07
CA LEU A 128 4.47 21.21 11.64
C LEU A 128 5.82 21.82 11.23
N THR A 129 6.18 22.99 11.77
CA THR A 129 7.50 23.60 11.50
C THR A 129 8.64 22.70 12.00
N SER A 130 8.49 22.06 13.17
CA SER A 130 9.50 21.12 13.70
C SER A 130 9.73 19.90 12.81
N LEU A 131 8.72 19.52 12.01
CA LEU A 131 8.78 18.43 11.03
C LEU A 131 9.32 18.88 9.67
N GLY A 132 9.68 20.16 9.53
CA GLY A 132 10.23 20.74 8.30
C GLY A 132 9.19 21.25 7.31
N PHE A 133 7.93 21.39 7.71
CA PHE A 133 6.93 22.08 6.90
C PHE A 133 7.14 23.59 6.96
N GLU A 134 6.93 24.26 5.83
CA GLU A 134 6.89 25.72 5.80
C GLU A 134 5.46 26.18 6.10
N CYS A 135 5.25 26.84 7.24
CA CYS A 135 3.96 27.38 7.63
C CYS A 135 3.91 28.89 7.44
N ARG A 136 2.95 29.38 6.67
CA ARG A 136 2.67 30.82 6.49
C ARG A 136 1.38 31.18 7.18
N GLN A 137 1.44 32.16 8.09
CA GLN A 137 0.24 32.76 8.66
C GLN A 137 -0.54 33.49 7.57
N ILE A 138 -1.85 33.42 7.65
CA ILE A 138 -2.76 34.15 6.77
C ILE A 138 -3.62 35.11 7.61
N SER A 139 -4.29 36.05 6.96
CA SER A 139 -5.12 37.06 7.63
C SER A 139 -6.34 36.49 8.36
N VAL A 140 -6.69 35.23 8.11
CA VAL A 140 -7.81 34.55 8.76
C VAL A 140 -7.35 33.98 10.11
N PRO A 141 -8.01 34.34 11.23
CA PRO A 141 -7.67 33.81 12.55
C PRO A 141 -7.75 32.27 12.58
N LEU A 142 -6.88 31.65 13.38
CA LEU A 142 -6.86 30.20 13.61
C LEU A 142 -6.59 29.32 12.38
N GLN A 143 -6.02 29.90 11.31
CA GLN A 143 -5.67 29.20 10.08
C GLN A 143 -4.21 29.45 9.68
N ALA A 144 -3.61 28.47 9.02
CA ALA A 144 -2.28 28.58 8.42
C ALA A 144 -2.24 27.88 7.06
N LEU A 145 -1.43 28.42 6.15
CA LEU A 145 -1.11 27.79 4.88
C LEU A 145 0.20 27.02 5.02
N VAL A 146 0.18 25.72 4.76
CA VAL A 146 1.29 24.81 5.03
C VAL A 146 1.81 24.23 3.71
N PHE A 147 3.11 24.31 3.49
CA PHE A 147 3.77 23.73 2.32
C PHE A 147 4.56 22.49 2.75
N SER A 148 4.24 21.36 2.12
CA SER A 148 4.91 20.09 2.37
C SER A 148 6.36 20.14 1.86
N PRO A 149 7.35 19.71 2.66
CA PRO A 149 8.71 19.59 2.18
C PRO A 149 8.78 18.48 1.12
N TYR A 150 9.74 18.59 0.20
CA TYR A 150 9.77 17.69 -0.96
C TYR A 150 9.86 16.21 -0.59
N TRP A 151 10.47 15.83 0.55
CA TRP A 151 10.59 14.43 0.96
C TRP A 151 9.29 13.83 1.54
N ARG A 152 8.24 14.64 1.73
CA ARG A 152 6.91 14.23 2.23
C ARG A 152 5.90 14.19 1.09
N SER A 153 6.03 13.16 0.23
CA SER A 153 5.12 12.90 -0.90
C SER A 153 3.76 12.31 -0.48
N ASP A 154 3.64 11.92 0.78
CA ASP A 154 2.43 11.39 1.42
C ASP A 154 1.43 12.49 1.79
N ILE A 155 1.88 13.74 1.96
CA ILE A 155 1.03 14.86 2.38
C ILE A 155 0.38 15.53 1.18
N ASN A 156 -0.95 15.44 1.09
CA ASN A 156 -1.73 15.95 -0.04
C ASN A 156 -2.94 16.79 0.39
N CYS A 157 -3.42 16.64 1.61
CA CYS A 157 -4.60 17.35 2.11
C CYS A 157 -4.50 17.70 3.61
N ALA A 158 -5.49 18.44 4.11
CA ALA A 158 -5.54 18.86 5.50
C ALA A 158 -5.56 17.67 6.48
N VAL A 159 -6.22 16.56 6.11
CA VAL A 159 -6.30 15.35 6.96
C VAL A 159 -4.90 14.77 7.23
N ASP A 160 -4.03 14.74 6.23
CA ASP A 160 -2.65 14.25 6.38
C ASP A 160 -1.84 15.14 7.34
N LEU A 161 -2.06 16.46 7.30
CA LEU A 161 -1.46 17.39 8.26
C LEU A 161 -2.02 17.19 9.67
N VAL A 162 -3.32 16.91 9.81
CA VAL A 162 -3.91 16.60 11.12
C VAL A 162 -3.29 15.34 11.71
N GLU A 163 -3.07 14.30 10.90
CA GLU A 163 -2.37 13.08 11.36
C GLU A 163 -0.98 13.42 11.90
N GLU A 164 -0.21 14.26 11.20
CA GLU A 164 1.11 14.69 11.66
C GLU A 164 1.07 15.45 12.99
N VAL A 165 0.08 16.33 13.15
CA VAL A 165 -0.14 17.06 14.40
C VAL A 165 -0.47 16.10 15.53
N VAL A 166 -1.43 15.20 15.33
CA VAL A 166 -1.87 14.20 16.31
C VAL A 166 -0.71 13.28 16.70
N ARG A 167 0.07 12.81 15.71
CA ARG A 167 1.20 11.88 15.91
C ARG A 167 2.28 12.48 16.81
N ILE A 168 2.56 13.77 16.68
CA ILE A 168 3.57 14.46 17.50
C ILE A 168 3.03 14.89 18.85
N ILE A 169 1.76 15.31 18.93
CA ILE A 169 1.13 15.67 20.20
C ILE A 169 0.96 14.44 21.10
N GLY A 170 0.63 13.29 20.49
CA GLY A 170 0.42 12.01 21.16
C GLY A 170 -1.00 11.49 20.96
N TYR A 171 -1.14 10.27 20.46
CA TYR A 171 -2.44 9.60 20.31
C TYR A 171 -3.11 9.33 21.67
N ASP A 172 -2.33 9.22 22.75
CA ASP A 172 -2.79 9.07 24.12
C ASP A 172 -3.59 10.27 24.63
N LYS A 173 -3.41 11.44 24.03
CA LYS A 173 -4.14 12.66 24.39
C LYS A 173 -5.50 12.77 23.71
N ILE A 174 -5.81 11.90 22.75
CA ILE A 174 -7.11 11.89 22.07
C ILE A 174 -8.18 11.48 23.09
N PRO A 175 -9.19 12.33 23.35
CA PRO A 175 -10.19 12.03 24.35
C PRO A 175 -11.07 10.86 23.88
N ALA A 176 -11.16 9.81 24.69
CA ALA A 176 -12.12 8.73 24.48
C ALA A 176 -13.53 9.25 24.77
N THR A 177 -14.33 9.43 23.73
CA THR A 177 -15.71 9.92 23.82
C THR A 177 -16.68 8.93 23.18
N MET A 178 -17.89 8.87 23.71
CA MET A 178 -18.99 8.16 23.05
C MET A 178 -19.41 8.96 21.82
N LEU A 179 -19.83 8.26 20.76
CA LEU A 179 -20.44 8.92 19.61
C LEU A 179 -21.68 9.69 20.07
N SER A 180 -21.83 10.93 19.59
CA SER A 180 -22.97 11.80 19.92
C SER A 180 -24.28 11.34 19.29
N ALA A 181 -24.23 10.41 18.34
CA ALA A 181 -25.39 9.85 17.68
C ALA A 181 -26.16 8.90 18.62
N THR A 182 -27.49 9.03 18.61
CA THR A 182 -28.38 8.08 19.29
C THR A 182 -28.18 6.69 18.69
N LEU A 183 -28.05 5.67 19.54
CA LEU A 183 -28.00 4.29 19.06
C LEU A 183 -29.30 4.00 18.30
N PRO A 184 -29.23 3.47 17.06
CA PRO A 184 -30.43 3.04 16.37
C PRO A 184 -31.12 1.95 17.20
N GLY A 185 -32.45 1.91 17.17
CA GLY A 185 -33.21 0.84 17.82
C GLY A 185 -32.80 -0.53 17.29
N ARG A 186 -32.96 -1.58 18.11
CA ARG A 186 -32.71 -2.95 17.66
C ARG A 186 -33.70 -3.30 16.54
N GLU A 187 -33.20 -3.42 15.33
CA GLU A 187 -33.97 -4.01 14.24
C GLU A 187 -34.05 -5.53 14.46
N PRO A 188 -35.24 -6.13 14.43
CA PRO A 188 -35.38 -7.58 14.51
C PRO A 188 -34.67 -8.23 13.32
N ARG A 189 -33.94 -9.33 13.58
CA ARG A 189 -33.24 -10.10 12.55
C ARG A 189 -33.78 -11.53 12.53
N PRO A 190 -34.99 -11.78 12.00
CA PRO A 190 -35.68 -13.07 12.14
C PRO A 190 -34.85 -14.26 11.65
N ARG A 191 -34.09 -14.09 10.56
CA ARG A 191 -33.21 -15.15 10.02
C ARG A 191 -32.05 -15.49 10.96
N LEU A 192 -31.45 -14.49 11.60
CA LEU A 192 -30.38 -14.70 12.57
C LEU A 192 -30.94 -15.36 13.81
N GLU A 193 -32.06 -14.85 14.33
CA GLU A 193 -32.71 -15.39 15.53
C GLU A 193 -33.17 -16.85 15.32
N LEU A 194 -33.73 -17.17 14.15
CA LEU A 194 -34.05 -18.54 13.77
C LEU A 194 -32.81 -19.42 13.70
N ARG A 195 -31.71 -18.94 13.11
CA ARG A 195 -30.44 -19.68 13.04
C ARG A 195 -29.90 -20.00 14.43
N GLU A 196 -29.89 -19.03 15.33
CA GLU A 196 -29.44 -19.23 16.71
C GLU A 196 -30.35 -20.20 17.47
N LYS A 197 -31.68 -20.12 17.25
CA LYS A 197 -32.64 -21.08 17.83
C LYS A 197 -32.40 -22.50 17.33
N ILE A 198 -32.22 -22.69 16.01
CA ILE A 198 -31.93 -24.00 15.41
C ILE A 198 -30.60 -24.55 15.97
N ARG A 199 -29.56 -23.71 16.06
CA ARG A 199 -28.28 -24.10 16.67
C ARG A 199 -28.50 -24.62 18.09
N GLY A 200 -29.23 -23.89 18.93
CA GLY A 200 -29.51 -24.31 20.30
C GLY A 200 -30.25 -25.64 20.39
N ILE A 201 -31.25 -25.87 19.52
CA ILE A 201 -31.98 -27.14 19.45
C ILE A 201 -31.06 -28.28 19.02
N MET A 202 -30.24 -28.10 17.98
CA MET A 202 -29.33 -29.14 17.48
C MET A 202 -28.28 -29.54 18.53
N VAL A 203 -27.73 -28.56 19.25
CA VAL A 203 -26.82 -28.83 20.38
C VAL A 203 -27.53 -29.58 21.50
N GLY A 204 -28.78 -29.20 21.82
CA GLY A 204 -29.60 -29.91 22.81
C GLY A 204 -29.95 -31.35 22.42
N LEU A 205 -29.94 -31.66 21.13
CA LEU A 205 -30.10 -33.02 20.58
C LEU A 205 -28.78 -33.81 20.51
N GLY A 206 -27.65 -33.24 20.97
CA GLY A 206 -26.35 -33.90 20.99
C GLY A 206 -25.51 -33.75 19.72
N PHE A 207 -25.91 -32.90 18.76
CA PHE A 207 -25.08 -32.60 17.60
C PHE A 207 -23.95 -31.63 17.96
N GLN A 208 -22.79 -31.82 17.32
CA GLN A 208 -21.65 -30.90 17.43
C GLN A 208 -21.54 -30.02 16.18
N GLU A 209 -21.50 -28.70 16.36
CA GLU A 209 -21.26 -27.75 15.27
C GLU A 209 -19.80 -27.85 14.81
N VAL A 210 -19.59 -27.96 13.49
CA VAL A 210 -18.25 -28.03 12.88
C VAL A 210 -18.06 -26.93 11.86
N LEU A 211 -16.88 -26.31 11.87
CA LEU A 211 -16.48 -25.34 10.86
C LEU A 211 -15.59 -26.04 9.83
N THR A 212 -16.09 -26.12 8.60
CA THR A 212 -15.42 -26.80 7.49
C THR A 212 -14.99 -25.79 6.43
N TYR A 213 -13.91 -26.09 5.70
CA TYR A 213 -13.40 -25.20 4.66
C TYR A 213 -14.40 -24.98 3.53
N SER A 214 -14.50 -23.73 3.07
CA SER A 214 -15.31 -23.36 1.90
C SER A 214 -14.72 -23.89 0.59
N LEU A 215 -13.39 -24.06 0.53
CA LEU A 215 -12.69 -24.61 -0.62
C LEU A 215 -12.45 -26.11 -0.46
N THR A 216 -12.52 -26.82 -1.57
CA THR A 216 -12.33 -28.26 -1.68
C THR A 216 -11.66 -28.61 -3.03
N SER A 217 -11.30 -29.87 -3.21
CA SER A 217 -10.75 -30.41 -4.45
C SER A 217 -11.86 -30.91 -5.38
N LEU A 218 -11.63 -30.92 -6.68
CA LEU A 218 -12.53 -31.55 -7.64
C LEU A 218 -12.75 -33.05 -7.37
N GLU A 219 -11.72 -33.75 -6.88
CA GLU A 219 -11.82 -35.18 -6.55
C GLU A 219 -12.88 -35.44 -5.47
N LYS A 220 -12.83 -34.69 -4.36
CA LYS A 220 -13.82 -34.78 -3.27
C LYS A 220 -15.23 -34.46 -3.74
N LEU A 221 -15.38 -33.48 -4.64
CA LEU A 221 -16.68 -33.14 -5.23
C LEU A 221 -17.24 -34.28 -6.09
N ARG A 222 -16.40 -34.89 -6.94
CA ARG A 222 -16.79 -36.03 -7.79
C ARG A 222 -17.18 -37.27 -6.98
N LYS A 223 -16.50 -37.55 -5.86
CA LYS A 223 -16.82 -38.69 -4.98
C LYS A 223 -18.23 -38.63 -4.38
N LEU A 224 -18.86 -37.45 -4.37
CA LEU A 224 -20.19 -37.28 -3.79
C LEU A 224 -21.34 -37.53 -4.77
N ALA A 225 -21.04 -37.85 -6.04
CA ALA A 225 -22.01 -38.22 -7.07
C ALA A 225 -23.18 -37.22 -7.21
N ILE A 226 -22.93 -35.94 -6.90
CA ILE A 226 -23.90 -34.87 -7.11
C ILE A 226 -23.66 -34.36 -8.52
N GLU A 227 -24.70 -34.33 -9.35
CA GLU A 227 -24.74 -33.42 -10.50
C GLU A 227 -24.32 -32.06 -9.98
N LEU A 228 -23.15 -31.58 -10.43
CA LEU A 228 -22.60 -30.30 -10.01
C LEU A 228 -23.43 -29.19 -10.65
N GLU A 229 -24.68 -29.08 -10.21
CA GLU A 229 -25.63 -28.05 -10.59
C GLU A 229 -25.89 -27.16 -9.37
N PRO A 230 -25.42 -25.90 -9.38
CA PRO A 230 -24.57 -25.29 -10.40
C PRO A 230 -23.11 -25.81 -10.39
N GLU A 231 -22.40 -25.61 -11.50
CA GLU A 231 -20.99 -25.99 -11.64
C GLU A 231 -20.15 -25.37 -10.51
N ALA A 232 -19.25 -26.17 -9.93
CA ALA A 232 -18.41 -25.69 -8.83
C ALA A 232 -17.46 -24.58 -9.30
N LEU A 233 -17.47 -23.44 -8.60
CA LEU A 233 -16.64 -22.29 -8.96
C LEU A 233 -15.16 -22.57 -8.66
N LYS A 234 -14.32 -22.51 -9.69
CA LYS A 234 -12.86 -22.70 -9.57
C LYS A 234 -12.16 -21.40 -9.17
N VAL A 235 -11.23 -21.49 -8.21
CA VAL A 235 -10.32 -20.41 -7.86
C VAL A 235 -9.28 -20.25 -8.98
N ALA A 236 -9.04 -19.03 -9.44
CA ALA A 236 -8.10 -18.77 -10.54
C ALA A 236 -6.64 -19.13 -10.19
N ASN A 237 -6.22 -18.83 -8.96
CA ASN A 237 -4.87 -19.08 -8.45
C ASN A 237 -4.93 -19.80 -7.10
N PRO A 238 -5.29 -21.09 -7.06
CA PRO A 238 -5.41 -21.83 -5.82
C PRO A 238 -4.01 -22.09 -5.23
N MET A 239 -3.88 -21.97 -3.90
CA MET A 239 -2.62 -22.25 -3.21
C MET A 239 -2.28 -23.74 -3.20
N THR A 240 -3.29 -24.62 -3.21
CA THR A 240 -3.16 -26.08 -3.18
C THR A 240 -4.24 -26.74 -4.03
N LYS A 241 -4.01 -27.99 -4.48
CA LYS A 241 -5.02 -28.77 -5.23
C LYS A 241 -6.15 -29.28 -4.34
N GLU A 242 -5.96 -29.24 -3.03
CA GLU A 242 -6.98 -29.61 -2.05
C GLU A 242 -8.02 -28.50 -1.86
N GLN A 243 -7.72 -27.28 -2.35
CA GLN A 243 -8.52 -26.05 -2.17
C GLN A 243 -8.66 -25.26 -3.49
N GLU A 244 -9.07 -25.92 -4.56
CA GLU A 244 -9.23 -25.30 -5.89
C GLU A 244 -10.65 -24.91 -6.26
N TYR A 245 -11.68 -25.49 -5.62
CA TYR A 245 -13.10 -25.24 -5.95
C TYR A 245 -13.88 -24.80 -4.72
N LEU A 246 -14.80 -23.84 -4.89
CA LEU A 246 -15.79 -23.51 -3.88
C LEU A 246 -16.82 -24.64 -3.77
N ARG A 247 -17.09 -25.09 -2.54
CA ARG A 247 -18.09 -26.15 -2.30
C ARG A 247 -19.50 -25.65 -2.69
N PRO A 248 -20.28 -26.42 -3.47
CA PRO A 248 -21.67 -26.08 -3.77
C PRO A 248 -22.62 -26.44 -2.62
N ASN A 249 -22.19 -27.32 -1.70
CA ASN A 249 -22.98 -27.78 -0.56
C ASN A 249 -22.10 -28.01 0.69
N LEU A 250 -22.75 -28.08 1.87
CA LEU A 250 -22.08 -28.33 3.16
C LEU A 250 -21.77 -29.81 3.41
N ARG A 251 -22.49 -30.73 2.75
CA ARG A 251 -22.35 -32.19 2.94
C ARG A 251 -20.91 -32.65 2.68
N THR A 252 -20.25 -32.08 1.67
CA THR A 252 -18.85 -32.37 1.36
C THR A 252 -17.94 -32.15 2.56
N GLY A 253 -18.05 -31.00 3.22
CA GLY A 253 -17.24 -30.69 4.39
C GLY A 253 -17.58 -31.59 5.58
N LEU A 254 -18.88 -31.82 5.81
CA LEU A 254 -19.36 -32.65 6.93
C LEU A 254 -18.89 -34.10 6.83
N LEU A 255 -18.97 -34.73 5.65
CA LEU A 255 -18.52 -36.11 5.48
C LEU A 255 -17.02 -36.26 5.58
N VAL A 256 -16.25 -35.27 5.10
CA VAL A 256 -14.80 -35.25 5.29
C VAL A 256 -14.45 -35.17 6.78
N ALA A 257 -15.12 -34.29 7.53
CA ALA A 257 -14.93 -34.18 8.98
C ALA A 257 -15.30 -35.49 9.70
N LEU A 258 -16.44 -36.10 9.35
CA LEU A 258 -16.86 -37.39 9.90
C LEU A 258 -15.82 -38.49 9.63
N ALA A 259 -15.35 -38.61 8.38
CA ALA A 259 -14.36 -39.61 8.00
C ALA A 259 -12.99 -39.39 8.68
N GLN A 260 -12.66 -38.15 9.07
CA GLN A 260 -11.47 -37.86 9.86
C GLN A 260 -11.65 -38.26 11.32
N ASN A 261 -12.81 -37.95 11.92
CA ASN A 261 -13.10 -38.33 13.30
C ASN A 261 -13.15 -39.85 13.49
N GLN A 262 -13.78 -40.60 12.57
CA GLN A 262 -13.84 -42.07 12.63
C GLN A 262 -12.47 -42.76 12.62
N LYS A 263 -11.42 -42.12 12.09
CA LYS A 263 -10.06 -42.69 12.09
C LYS A 263 -9.39 -42.61 13.45
N VAL A 264 -9.89 -41.75 14.34
CA VAL A 264 -9.29 -41.43 15.64
C VAL A 264 -10.09 -42.05 16.78
N GLU A 265 -11.35 -42.42 16.57
CA GLU A 265 -12.13 -43.19 17.55
C GLU A 265 -11.54 -44.60 17.70
N PRO A 266 -11.08 -45.01 18.91
CA PRO A 266 -10.82 -46.41 19.18
C PRO A 266 -12.16 -47.15 19.14
N GLY A 267 -12.24 -48.18 18.29
CA GLY A 267 -13.44 -49.00 18.11
C GLY A 267 -13.89 -49.74 19.36
#